data_AF-A0A455UF42-F1
#
_entry.id   AF-A0A455UF42-F1
#
_cell.length_a   1.000
_cell.length_b   1.000
_cell.length_c   1.000
_cell.angle_alpha   90.00
_cell.angle_beta   90.00
_cell.angle_gamma   90.00
#
_symmetry.space_group_name_H-M   'P 1'
#
loop_
_entity.id
_entity.type
_entity.pdbx_description
1 polymer ?
#
loop_
_entity_poly.entity_id
_entity_poly.type
_entity_poly.pdbx_seq_one_letter_code
_entity_poly.pdbx_strand_id
1 'polypeptide(L)'
;MSQQQRVERGTELASEPVEGTPCLFRTCHDVTLYPLAPIGVVAQHTRESSIVELTMEVRSDQPMNTMGIDSLRLHLGAIVTLRARCIYG
;
A
#
# COMPACT_ATOMS: atom_id res chain seq x y z
N MET A 1 7.33 -9.56 -11.31
CA MET A 1 6.95 -10.43 -10.18
C MET A 1 5.64 -11.09 -10.56
N SER A 2 5.62 -12.37 -10.93
CA SER A 2 4.41 -13.03 -11.44
C SER A 2 3.52 -13.65 -10.35
N GLN A 3 4.03 -13.80 -9.11
CA GLN A 3 3.33 -14.44 -7.99
C GLN A 3 3.36 -13.56 -6.73
N GLN A 4 2.41 -13.80 -5.82
CA GLN A 4 2.42 -13.20 -4.48
C GLN A 4 3.70 -13.55 -3.70
N GLN A 5 4.17 -12.62 -2.89
CA GLN A 5 5.36 -12.80 -2.05
C GLN A 5 5.02 -12.47 -0.60
N ARG A 6 5.42 -13.34 0.34
CA ARG A 6 5.31 -13.05 1.77
C ARG A 6 6.61 -12.45 2.29
N VAL A 7 6.49 -11.34 3.01
CA VAL A 7 7.55 -10.72 3.80
C VAL A 7 7.21 -10.96 5.27
N GLU A 8 8.10 -11.61 6.00
CA GLU A 8 7.87 -11.95 7.40
C GLU A 8 8.09 -10.75 8.30
N ARG A 9 7.40 -10.73 9.44
CA ARG A 9 7.68 -9.82 10.55
C ARG A 9 9.14 -9.95 10.99
N GLY A 10 9.79 -8.82 11.23
CA GLY A 10 11.19 -8.77 11.65
C GLY A 10 12.19 -8.73 10.49
N THR A 11 11.72 -8.79 9.24
CA THR A 11 12.58 -8.59 8.06
C THR A 11 13.26 -7.22 8.15
N GLU A 12 14.60 -7.22 8.04
CA GLU A 12 15.41 -6.01 8.14
C GLU A 12 15.44 -5.22 6.83
N LEU A 13 15.34 -3.90 6.92
CA LEU A 13 15.60 -2.96 5.84
C LEU A 13 16.62 -1.93 6.29
N ALA A 14 17.68 -1.75 5.52
CA ALA A 14 18.62 -0.67 5.68
C ALA A 14 18.13 0.58 4.93
N SER A 15 18.25 1.76 5.56
CA SER A 15 18.09 3.03 4.85
C SER A 15 19.25 3.30 3.91
N GLU A 16 19.07 4.30 3.05
CA GLU A 16 20.23 4.99 2.49
C GLU A 16 21.11 5.54 3.64
N PRO A 17 22.44 5.43 3.55
CA PRO A 17 23.33 5.90 4.62
C PRO A 17 23.28 7.42 4.80
N VAL A 18 23.30 7.87 6.05
CA VAL A 18 23.54 9.27 6.42
C VAL A 18 24.91 9.34 7.07
N GLU A 19 25.83 10.14 6.51
CA GLU A 19 27.24 10.21 6.96
C GLU A 19 27.92 8.83 7.05
N GLY A 20 27.61 7.93 6.10
CA GLY A 20 28.17 6.59 6.04
C GLY A 20 27.55 5.58 7.02
N THR A 21 26.57 5.97 7.84
CA THR A 21 25.89 5.09 8.78
C THR A 21 24.44 4.85 8.32
N PRO A 22 24.05 3.60 7.98
CA PRO A 22 22.66 3.27 7.68
C PRO A 22 21.84 3.06 8.96
N CYS A 23 20.59 3.47 8.93
CA CYS A 23 19.60 3.08 9.94
C CYS A 23 19.01 1.72 9.57
N LEU A 24 18.85 0.83 10.56
CA LEU A 24 18.18 -0.46 10.37
C LEU A 24 16.75 -0.40 10.90
N PHE A 25 15.81 -0.76 10.04
CA PHE A 25 14.39 -0.90 10.34
C PHE A 25 14.00 -2.37 10.27
N ARG A 26 12.89 -2.72 10.93
CA ARG A 26 12.30 -4.06 10.87
C ARG A 26 10.81 -3.99 10.60
N THR A 27 10.30 -4.88 9.76
CA THR A 27 8.85 -5.03 9.56
C THR A 27 8.18 -5.40 10.88
N CYS A 28 7.04 -4.76 11.20
CA CYS A 28 6.34 -4.97 12.47
C CYS A 28 5.28 -6.09 12.42
N HIS A 29 4.91 -6.54 11.23
CA HIS A 29 4.00 -7.64 10.96
C HIS A 29 4.33 -8.31 9.62
N ASP A 30 3.76 -9.49 9.39
CA ASP A 30 3.82 -10.14 8.08
C ASP A 30 3.10 -9.29 7.04
N VAL A 31 3.62 -9.28 5.80
CA VAL A 31 3.03 -8.58 4.66
C VAL A 31 3.02 -9.50 3.46
N THR A 32 1.85 -9.69 2.86
CA THR A 32 1.72 -10.34 1.55
C THR A 32 1.70 -9.28 0.47
N LEU A 33 2.70 -9.31 -0.41
CA LEU A 33 2.82 -8.44 -1.58
C LEU A 33 2.18 -9.14 -2.77
N TYR A 34 1.12 -8.56 -3.31
CA TYR A 34 0.51 -8.98 -4.56
C TYR A 34 1.12 -8.18 -5.72
N PRO A 35 1.20 -8.75 -6.95
CA PRO A 35 1.65 -8.04 -8.14
C PRO A 35 0.57 -7.07 -8.65
N LEU A 36 0.09 -6.19 -7.78
CA LEU A 36 -0.87 -5.13 -8.08
C LEU A 36 -0.16 -3.78 -7.90
N ALA A 37 -0.32 -2.89 -8.88
CA ALA A 37 0.20 -1.53 -8.81
C ALA A 37 -0.96 -0.53 -8.76
N PRO A 38 -1.02 0.40 -7.79
CA PRO A 38 -1.98 1.48 -7.84
C PRO A 38 -1.62 2.43 -8.99
N ILE A 39 -2.58 2.68 -9.88
CA ILE A 39 -2.43 3.58 -11.04
C ILE A 39 -3.29 4.84 -10.93
N GLY A 40 -4.23 4.89 -9.99
CA GLY A 40 -5.07 6.05 -9.76
C GLY A 40 -5.78 5.99 -8.42
N VAL A 41 -5.99 7.17 -7.83
CA VAL A 41 -6.81 7.34 -6.63
C VAL A 41 -7.69 8.56 -6.84
N VAL A 42 -9.00 8.40 -6.72
CA VAL A 42 -9.96 9.50 -6.78
C VAL A 42 -10.74 9.51 -5.48
N ALA A 43 -10.66 10.61 -4.75
CA ALA A 43 -11.48 10.83 -3.56
C ALA A 43 -12.57 11.84 -3.92
N GLN A 44 -13.83 11.42 -3.79
CA GLN A 44 -15.00 12.26 -3.96
C GLN A 44 -15.65 12.46 -2.60
N HIS A 45 -15.88 13.71 -2.24
CA HIS A 45 -16.59 14.06 -1.03
C HIS A 45 -17.80 14.90 -1.39
N THR A 46 -18.97 14.40 -1.04
CA THR A 46 -20.24 15.11 -1.14
C THR A 46 -20.73 15.43 0.29
N ARG A 47 -21.80 16.22 0.43
CA ARG A 47 -22.40 16.46 1.75
C ARG A 47 -22.97 15.21 2.41
N GLU A 48 -23.24 14.17 1.62
CA GLU A 48 -23.95 12.96 2.04
C GLU A 48 -23.04 11.74 2.07
N SER A 49 -21.89 11.76 1.38
CA SER A 49 -21.00 10.61 1.27
C SER A 49 -19.55 10.97 0.93
N SER A 50 -18.63 10.12 1.39
CA SER A 50 -17.22 10.11 1.00
C SER A 50 -16.94 8.80 0.25
N ILE A 51 -16.45 8.88 -0.98
CA ILE A 51 -16.09 7.73 -1.82
C ILE A 51 -14.61 7.84 -2.18
N VAL A 52 -13.88 6.74 -1.99
CA VAL A 52 -12.50 6.60 -2.47
C VAL A 52 -12.47 5.49 -3.52
N GLU A 53 -12.20 5.88 -4.75
CA GLU A 53 -12.01 4.98 -5.88
C GLU A 53 -10.51 4.73 -6.06
N LEU A 54 -10.12 3.45 -6.05
CA LEU A 54 -8.74 3.03 -6.26
C LEU A 54 -8.65 2.24 -7.57
N THR A 55 -7.87 2.74 -8.51
CA THR A 55 -7.60 2.03 -9.76
C THR A 55 -6.27 1.29 -9.63
N MET A 56 -6.28 -0.02 -9.90
CA MET A 56 -5.10 -0.88 -9.80
C MET A 56 -4.85 -1.62 -11.11
N GLU A 57 -3.59 -1.80 -11.47
CA GLU A 57 -3.12 -2.63 -12.58
C GLU A 57 -2.57 -3.95 -12.06
N VAL A 58 -2.93 -5.05 -12.72
CA VAL A 58 -2.36 -6.37 -12.46
C VAL A 58 -1.05 -6.51 -13.25
N ARG A 59 0.08 -6.61 -12.54
CA ARG A 59 1.42 -6.74 -13.11
C ARG A 59 1.89 -8.19 -13.13
N SER A 60 0.99 -9.08 -13.57
CA SER A 60 1.22 -10.52 -13.70
C SER A 60 0.48 -11.04 -14.93
N ASP A 61 1.00 -12.10 -15.54
CA ASP A 61 0.32 -12.85 -16.60
C ASP A 61 -0.86 -13.67 -16.07
N GLN A 62 -0.97 -13.82 -14.75
CA GLN A 62 -2.07 -14.50 -14.09
C GLN A 62 -3.28 -13.56 -13.90
N PRO A 63 -4.51 -13.97 -14.28
CA PRO A 63 -5.69 -13.15 -14.06
C PRO A 63 -6.02 -13.02 -12.56
N MET A 64 -6.48 -11.83 -12.17
CA MET A 64 -6.69 -11.43 -10.78
C MET A 64 -7.55 -12.41 -9.96
N ASN A 65 -8.61 -12.95 -10.57
CA ASN A 65 -9.53 -13.89 -9.92
C ASN A 65 -8.87 -15.23 -9.55
N THR A 66 -7.71 -15.57 -10.11
CA THR A 66 -6.97 -16.80 -9.80
C THR A 66 -5.78 -16.57 -8.88
N MET A 67 -5.49 -15.33 -8.50
CA MET A 67 -4.31 -14.95 -7.72
C MET A 67 -4.41 -15.32 -6.23
N GLY A 68 -5.58 -15.76 -5.77
CA GLY A 68 -5.79 -16.18 -4.37
C GLY A 68 -5.72 -15.03 -3.37
N ILE A 69 -6.22 -13.84 -3.75
CA ILE A 69 -6.26 -12.68 -2.87
C ILE A 69 -7.43 -12.83 -1.90
N ASP A 70 -7.19 -13.44 -0.75
CA ASP A 70 -8.21 -13.59 0.31
C ASP A 70 -8.37 -12.31 1.15
N SER A 71 -7.31 -11.51 1.23
CA SER A 71 -7.26 -10.28 2.02
C SER A 71 -6.31 -9.28 1.36
N LEU A 72 -6.80 -8.06 1.12
CA LEU A 72 -6.03 -6.94 0.60
C LEU A 72 -5.92 -5.85 1.68
N ARG A 73 -4.69 -5.60 2.16
CA ARG A 73 -4.40 -4.51 3.10
C ARG A 73 -3.90 -3.29 2.33
N LEU A 74 -4.63 -2.19 2.44
CA LEU A 74 -4.28 -0.91 1.83
C LEU A 74 -3.87 0.08 2.92
N HIS A 75 -2.75 0.77 2.72
CA HIS A 75 -2.29 1.84 3.59
C HIS A 75 -2.53 3.19 2.90
N LEU A 76 -3.56 3.91 3.35
CA LEU A 76 -3.91 5.22 2.83
C LEU A 76 -3.09 6.29 3.57
N GLY A 77 -1.94 6.66 3.00
CA GLY A 77 -1.13 7.76 3.51
C GLY A 77 -1.76 9.09 3.15
N ALA A 78 -2.36 9.78 4.12
CA ALA A 78 -2.74 11.18 3.96
C ALA A 78 -1.61 12.06 4.49
N ILE A 79 -1.15 13.02 3.68
CA ILE A 79 -0.30 14.10 4.19
C ILE A 79 -1.21 15.13 4.89
N VAL A 80 -0.81 15.60 6.08
CA VAL A 80 -1.45 16.78 6.68
C VAL A 80 -1.02 18.00 5.87
N THR A 81 -1.76 18.25 4.80
CA THR A 81 -1.93 19.61 4.25
C THR A 81 -3.22 20.15 4.86
N LEU A 82 -3.36 21.47 5.07
CA LEU A 82 -4.52 22.16 5.69
C LEU A 82 -5.92 21.87 5.06
N ARG A 83 -6.05 20.88 4.17
CA ARG A 83 -7.28 20.30 3.61
C ARG A 83 -7.64 18.90 4.16
N ALA A 84 -6.80 18.26 4.98
CA ALA A 84 -6.94 16.86 5.41
C ALA A 84 -7.92 16.64 6.59
N ARG A 85 -9.00 17.44 6.68
CA ARG A 85 -9.95 17.38 7.81
C ARG A 85 -11.25 16.62 7.50
N CYS A 86 -11.37 15.99 6.33
CA CYS A 86 -12.63 15.38 5.87
C CYS A 86 -12.62 13.84 5.77
N ILE A 87 -11.54 13.15 6.15
CA ILE A 87 -11.47 11.66 6.05
C ILE A 87 -11.65 10.96 7.41
N TYR A 88 -11.69 11.72 8.51
CA TYR A 88 -11.93 11.21 9.87
C TYR A 88 -13.08 11.95 10.58
N GLY A 89 -14.13 12.27 9.82
CA GLY A 89 -15.37 12.90 10.33
C GLY A 89 -16.55 12.00 10.08
#